data_AF-A0AAU7ATV0-F1
#
_entry.id   AF-A0AAU7ATV0-F1
#
_cell.length_a   1.000
_cell.length_b   1.000
_cell.length_c   1.000
_cell.angle_alpha   90.00
_cell.angle_beta   90.00
_cell.angle_gamma   90.00
#
_symmetry.space_group_name_H-M   'P 1'
#
loop_
_entity.id
_entity.type
_entity.pdbx_description
1 polymer ?
#
loop_
_entity_poly.entity_id
_entity_poly.type
_entity_poly.pdbx_seq_one_letter_code
_entity_poly.pdbx_strand_id
1 'polypeptide(L)'
;MKRLLVGVLSAVLTVGLFAAVPSADAAYYISKKRAEHNVRVHFAGYRSYVYAGASCRPTGLPRARSRTLYHRWTCRFVAYNSRYQKHKCQGTIRITGSLRNRYYYRVLTHRGPCTRGT
;
A
#
# COMPACT_ATOMS: atom_id res chain seq x y z
N MET A 1 9.55 73.78 -22.48
CA MET A 1 8.28 73.56 -21.77
C MET A 1 7.79 72.13 -22.00
N LYS A 2 7.56 71.38 -20.90
CA LYS A 2 6.77 70.13 -20.74
C LYS A 2 6.83 69.03 -21.82
N ARG A 3 7.25 67.83 -21.39
CA ARG A 3 6.41 66.63 -21.31
C ARG A 3 7.05 65.57 -20.38
N LEU A 4 6.44 65.43 -19.20
CA LEU A 4 6.46 64.21 -18.38
C LEU A 4 5.80 63.08 -19.18
N LEU A 5 6.20 61.82 -18.97
CA LEU A 5 5.35 60.63 -19.02
C LEU A 5 6.14 59.44 -18.43
N VAL A 6 5.92 59.16 -17.14
CA VAL A 6 5.18 57.97 -16.65
C VAL A 6 5.97 56.67 -16.85
N GLY A 7 6.80 56.36 -15.85
CA GLY A 7 7.41 55.05 -15.70
C GLY A 7 6.38 54.07 -15.13
N VAL A 8 5.76 53.27 -16.00
CA VAL A 8 5.00 52.09 -15.59
C VAL A 8 6.00 50.96 -15.37
N LEU A 9 6.44 50.76 -14.14
CA LEU A 9 7.21 49.57 -13.77
C LEU A 9 6.21 48.41 -13.59
N SER A 10 6.14 47.57 -14.64
CA SER A 10 5.34 46.36 -14.71
C SER A 10 5.67 45.40 -13.57
N ALA A 11 4.66 45.04 -12.79
CA ALA A 11 4.71 43.96 -11.83
C ALA A 11 4.87 42.62 -12.58
N VAL A 12 6.01 41.97 -12.43
CA VAL A 12 6.23 40.61 -12.96
C VAL A 12 5.50 39.63 -12.05
N LEU A 13 4.27 39.24 -12.45
CA LEU A 13 3.60 38.06 -11.90
C LEU A 13 4.41 36.81 -12.28
N THR A 14 5.24 36.33 -11.34
CA THR A 14 5.84 35.00 -11.48
C THR A 14 4.76 33.97 -11.11
N VAL A 15 3.99 33.54 -12.10
CA VAL A 15 3.10 32.38 -11.95
C VAL A 15 4.00 31.16 -11.84
N GLY A 16 4.25 30.73 -10.61
CA GLY A 16 4.90 29.46 -10.33
C GLY A 16 4.03 28.33 -10.85
N LEU A 17 4.32 27.86 -12.07
CA LEU A 17 3.85 26.56 -12.52
C LEU A 17 4.47 25.52 -11.58
N PHE A 18 3.72 25.12 -10.57
CA PHE A 18 3.87 23.81 -9.97
C PHE A 18 3.64 22.80 -11.09
N ALA A 19 4.74 22.40 -11.74
CA ALA A 19 4.75 21.25 -12.60
C ALA A 19 4.19 20.10 -11.75
N ALA A 20 2.95 19.70 -12.04
CA ALA A 20 2.39 18.46 -11.59
C ALA A 20 3.29 17.38 -12.20
N VAL A 21 4.34 17.01 -11.47
CA VAL A 21 5.16 15.85 -11.79
C VAL A 21 4.15 14.71 -11.86
N PRO A 22 3.91 14.09 -13.03
CA PRO A 22 3.14 12.87 -13.03
C PRO A 22 3.99 11.91 -12.21
N SER A 23 3.58 11.67 -10.96
CA SER A 23 4.09 10.55 -10.20
C SER A 23 3.86 9.37 -11.11
N ALA A 24 4.94 8.88 -11.72
CA ALA A 24 4.94 7.65 -12.47
C ALA A 24 4.40 6.62 -11.50
N ASP A 25 3.10 6.37 -11.60
CA ASP A 25 2.37 5.51 -10.70
C ASP A 25 2.96 4.14 -10.99
N ALA A 26 3.94 3.78 -10.16
CA ALA A 26 4.74 2.61 -10.35
C ALA A 26 3.75 1.47 -10.27
N ALA A 27 3.31 0.95 -11.41
CA ALA A 27 2.31 -0.12 -11.52
C ALA A 27 2.73 -1.43 -10.80
N TYR A 28 3.90 -1.41 -10.16
CA TYR A 28 4.58 -2.42 -9.37
C TYR A 28 4.44 -2.18 -7.84
N TYR A 29 3.85 -1.06 -7.42
CA TYR A 29 3.76 -0.62 -6.03
C TYR A 29 2.37 -0.91 -5.46
N ILE A 30 2.33 -1.62 -4.33
CA ILE A 30 1.13 -1.71 -3.49
C ILE A 30 1.36 -0.86 -2.25
N SER A 31 0.44 0.05 -1.96
CA SER A 31 0.52 0.87 -0.74
C SER A 31 0.33 0.00 0.51
N LYS A 32 0.83 0.48 1.66
CA LYS A 32 0.62 -0.17 2.96
C LYS A 32 -0.85 -0.48 3.23
N LYS A 33 -1.71 0.52 3.01
CA LYS A 33 -3.16 0.42 3.23
C LYS A 33 -3.78 -0.65 2.33
N ARG A 34 -3.35 -0.71 1.06
CA ARG A 34 -3.77 -1.76 0.12
C ARG A 34 -3.29 -3.15 0.58
N ALA A 35 -2.04 -3.26 1.01
CA ALA A 35 -1.47 -4.52 1.52
C ALA A 35 -2.23 -5.03 2.76
N GLU A 36 -2.52 -4.17 3.72
CA GLU A 36 -3.30 -4.53 4.91
C GLU A 36 -4.73 -4.93 4.55
N HIS A 37 -5.39 -4.17 3.67
CA HIS A 37 -6.73 -4.49 3.19
C HIS A 37 -6.77 -5.86 2.51
N ASN A 38 -5.83 -6.11 1.60
CA ASN A 38 -5.69 -7.37 0.87
C ASN A 38 -5.53 -8.57 1.82
N VAL A 39 -4.70 -8.45 2.86
CA VAL A 39 -4.57 -9.51 3.88
C VAL A 39 -5.86 -9.72 4.67
N ARG A 40 -6.57 -8.65 5.04
CA ARG A 40 -7.87 -8.77 5.75
C ARG A 40 -8.90 -9.49 4.88
N VAL A 41 -8.99 -9.12 3.61
CA VAL A 41 -9.90 -9.75 2.64
C VAL A 41 -9.53 -11.21 2.39
N HIS A 42 -8.23 -11.53 2.30
CA HIS A 42 -7.75 -12.91 2.19
C HIS A 42 -8.32 -13.78 3.30
N PHE A 43 -8.17 -13.35 4.57
CA PHE A 43 -8.68 -14.13 5.70
C PHE A 43 -10.21 -14.07 5.87
N ALA A 44 -10.84 -12.91 5.64
CA ALA A 44 -12.30 -12.78 5.73
C ALA A 44 -13.05 -13.52 4.61
N GLY A 45 -12.41 -13.73 3.45
CA GLY A 45 -12.97 -14.47 2.33
C GLY A 45 -13.05 -15.99 2.57
N TYR A 46 -12.28 -16.52 3.52
CA TYR A 46 -12.44 -17.91 3.95
C TYR A 46 -13.64 -18.00 4.89
N ARG A 47 -14.61 -18.86 4.53
CA ARG A 47 -15.90 -19.09 5.23
C ARG A 47 -15.81 -19.34 6.75
N SER A 48 -14.61 -19.50 7.30
CA SER A 48 -14.35 -19.72 8.71
C SER A 48 -14.04 -18.46 9.51
N TYR A 49 -13.68 -17.32 8.90
CA TYR A 49 -13.31 -16.12 9.65
C TYR A 49 -14.22 -14.93 9.34
N VAL A 50 -14.79 -14.35 10.40
CA VAL A 50 -15.70 -13.18 10.33
C VAL A 50 -14.94 -11.89 10.65
N TYR A 51 -13.86 -12.00 11.42
CA TYR A 51 -13.05 -10.85 11.84
C TYR A 51 -11.60 -11.07 11.42
N ALA A 52 -11.02 -10.12 10.69
CA ALA A 52 -9.62 -10.15 10.29
C ALA A 52 -8.94 -8.80 10.52
N GLY A 53 -7.79 -8.84 11.19
CA GLY A 53 -6.89 -7.71 11.39
C GLY A 53 -5.57 -7.94 10.67
N ALA A 54 -4.98 -6.86 10.15
CA ALA A 54 -3.66 -6.91 9.51
C ALA A 54 -2.90 -5.62 9.74
N SER A 55 -1.60 -5.74 10.03
CA SER A 55 -0.65 -4.63 10.14
C SER A 55 0.63 -4.97 9.38
N CYS A 56 1.01 -4.12 8.44
CA CYS A 56 2.09 -4.40 7.49
C CYS A 56 3.31 -3.50 7.70
N ARG A 57 4.50 -4.08 7.49
CA ARG A 57 5.77 -3.35 7.40
C ARG A 57 6.44 -3.63 6.05
N PRO A 58 7.07 -2.63 5.42
CA PRO A 58 7.79 -2.85 4.17
C PRO A 58 8.96 -3.80 4.44
N THR A 59 9.28 -4.65 3.46
CA THR A 59 10.37 -5.62 3.56
C THR A 59 11.14 -5.70 2.25
N GLY A 60 12.47 -5.82 2.33
CA GLY A 60 13.34 -5.79 1.14
C GLY A 60 13.75 -4.36 0.74
N LEU A 61 14.18 -4.21 -0.51
CA LEU A 61 14.76 -2.96 -0.99
C LEU A 61 13.68 -1.92 -1.28
N PRO A 62 13.93 -0.63 -0.95
CA PRO A 62 13.02 0.47 -1.26
C PRO A 62 13.00 0.84 -2.76
N ARG A 63 13.97 0.35 -3.54
CA ARG A 63 14.15 0.68 -4.96
C ARG A 63 13.97 -0.56 -5.81
N ALA A 64 13.33 -0.39 -6.96
CA ALA A 64 13.21 -1.45 -7.95
C ALA A 64 14.59 -1.77 -8.55
N ARG A 65 14.99 -3.05 -8.52
CA ARG A 65 16.17 -3.58 -9.19
C ARG A 65 15.64 -4.24 -10.47
N SER A 66 16.02 -3.69 -11.62
CA SER A 66 15.71 -4.16 -12.99
C SER A 66 14.27 -4.64 -13.22
N ARG A 67 13.36 -3.79 -13.73
CA ARG A 67 12.03 -4.10 -14.34
C ARG A 67 11.07 -5.09 -13.62
N THR A 68 11.43 -5.61 -12.45
CA THR A 68 10.84 -6.82 -11.87
C THR A 68 10.95 -6.83 -10.35
N LEU A 69 10.95 -5.67 -9.70
CA LEU A 69 10.85 -5.63 -8.24
C LEU A 69 9.45 -5.28 -7.79
N TYR A 70 8.90 -6.29 -7.12
CA TYR A 70 7.66 -6.27 -6.42
C TYR A 70 7.82 -5.50 -5.11
N HIS A 71 6.90 -4.59 -4.77
CA HIS A 71 6.88 -4.03 -3.43
C HIS A 71 6.42 -5.12 -2.44
N ARG A 72 7.26 -5.46 -1.46
CA ARG A 72 6.99 -6.53 -0.50
C ARG A 72 6.63 -5.94 0.85
N TRP A 73 5.53 -6.43 1.41
CA TRP A 73 5.16 -6.19 2.80
C TRP A 73 5.16 -7.50 3.56
N THR A 74 5.65 -7.45 4.80
CA THR A 74 5.38 -8.50 5.77
C THR A 74 4.32 -7.99 6.74
N CYS A 75 3.22 -8.72 6.83
CA CYS A 75 2.05 -8.35 7.58
C CYS A 75 1.84 -9.34 8.72
N ARG A 76 1.67 -8.82 9.93
CA ARG A 76 1.10 -9.59 11.03
C ARG A 76 -0.40 -9.63 10.83
N PHE A 77 -0.99 -10.81 10.95
CA PHE A 77 -2.43 -10.99 10.80
C PHE A 77 -3.03 -11.69 12.02
N VAL A 78 -4.32 -11.45 12.21
CA VAL A 78 -5.14 -12.20 13.15
C VAL A 78 -6.54 -12.37 12.56
N ALA A 79 -7.10 -13.56 12.70
CA ALA A 79 -8.40 -13.93 12.16
C ALA A 79 -9.21 -14.74 13.19
N TYR A 80 -10.50 -14.43 13.31
CA TYR A 80 -11.42 -15.07 14.27
C TYR A 80 -12.76 -15.37 13.62
N ASN A 81 -13.35 -16.52 13.98
CA ASN A 81 -14.67 -16.95 13.51
C ASN A 81 -15.84 -16.34 14.29
N SER A 82 -15.57 -15.76 15.46
CA SER A 82 -16.58 -15.18 16.35
C SER A 82 -15.94 -14.08 17.20
N ARG A 83 -16.75 -13.12 17.66
CA ARG A 83 -16.34 -12.07 18.62
C ARG A 83 -15.77 -12.67 19.91
N TYR A 84 -16.21 -13.87 20.29
CA TYR A 84 -15.76 -14.58 21.50
C TYR A 84 -14.52 -15.48 21.29
N GLN A 85 -13.81 -15.33 20.16
CA GLN A 85 -12.47 -15.90 19.90
C GLN A 85 -12.34 -17.44 19.99
N LYS A 86 -13.38 -18.24 19.66
CA LYS A 86 -13.28 -19.71 19.71
C LYS A 86 -12.17 -20.30 18.81
N HIS A 87 -11.96 -19.72 17.62
CA HIS A 87 -10.91 -20.17 16.69
C HIS A 87 -10.08 -18.98 16.22
N LYS A 88 -8.97 -18.72 16.93
CA LYS A 88 -8.00 -17.67 16.61
C LYS A 88 -6.89 -18.23 15.73
N CYS A 89 -6.81 -17.78 14.49
CA CYS A 89 -5.64 -17.98 13.64
C CYS A 89 -4.84 -16.68 13.60
N GLN A 90 -3.54 -16.75 13.86
CA GLN A 90 -2.68 -15.57 13.84
C GLN A 90 -1.30 -15.92 13.30
N GLY A 91 -0.60 -14.95 12.74
CA GLY A 91 0.70 -15.24 12.15
C GLY A 91 1.30 -14.09 11.38
N THR A 92 2.22 -14.44 10.48
CA THR A 92 2.83 -13.52 9.55
C THR A 92 2.66 -13.99 8.12
N ILE A 93 2.33 -13.05 7.23
CA ILE A 93 2.13 -13.28 5.81
C ILE A 93 2.91 -12.23 5.03
N ARG A 94 3.60 -12.67 3.97
CA ARG A 94 4.26 -11.77 3.03
C ARG A 94 3.35 -11.53 1.84
N ILE A 95 3.07 -10.27 1.53
CA ILE A 95 2.41 -9.86 0.30
C ILE A 95 3.40 -9.16 -0.62
N THR A 96 3.38 -9.55 -1.88
CA THR A 96 4.34 -9.13 -2.91
C THR A 96 3.53 -8.54 -4.07
N GLY A 97 3.50 -7.22 -4.20
CA GLY A 97 2.77 -6.52 -5.27
C GLY A 97 3.56 -6.43 -6.56
N SER A 98 2.92 -6.59 -7.70
CA SER A 98 3.52 -6.69 -9.02
C SER A 98 2.82 -5.78 -10.03
N LEU A 99 3.31 -5.79 -11.27
CA LEU A 99 2.68 -5.13 -12.41
C LEU A 99 1.15 -5.29 -12.43
N ARG A 100 0.45 -4.21 -12.80
CA ARG A 100 -1.00 -4.21 -13.06
C ARG A 100 -1.82 -4.65 -11.83
N ASN A 101 -1.39 -4.23 -10.63
CA ASN A 101 -2.11 -4.45 -9.37
C ASN A 101 -2.28 -5.94 -9.00
N ARG A 102 -1.50 -6.84 -9.62
CA ARG A 102 -1.44 -8.26 -9.24
C ARG A 102 -0.57 -8.41 -8.00
N TYR A 103 -0.97 -9.26 -7.07
CA TYR A 103 -0.20 -9.49 -5.84
C TYR A 103 -0.19 -10.97 -5.50
N TYR A 104 0.85 -11.40 -4.77
CA TYR A 104 1.04 -12.77 -4.34
C TYR A 104 1.23 -12.81 -2.84
N TYR A 105 0.68 -13.85 -2.19
CA TYR A 105 0.84 -14.08 -0.76
C TYR A 105 1.72 -15.30 -0.49
N ARG A 106 2.44 -15.26 0.62
CA ARG A 106 3.06 -16.43 1.23
C ARG A 106 2.92 -16.31 2.73
N VAL A 107 2.21 -17.24 3.37
CA VAL A 107 2.24 -17.32 4.84
C VAL A 107 3.63 -17.79 5.26
N LEU A 108 4.21 -17.07 6.22
CA LEU A 108 5.54 -17.35 6.74
C LEU A 108 5.42 -18.14 8.04
N THR A 109 4.49 -17.73 8.91
CA THR A 109 4.20 -18.40 10.17
C THR A 109 2.72 -18.30 10.47
N HIS A 110 2.18 -19.30 11.16
CA HIS A 110 0.82 -19.26 11.70
C HIS A 110 0.73 -20.05 13.01
N ARG A 111 -0.27 -19.73 13.82
CA ARG A 111 -0.63 -20.40 15.07
C ARG A 111 -2.15 -20.47 15.19
N GLY A 112 -2.63 -21.59 15.72
CA GLY A 112 -4.06 -21.87 15.85
C GLY A 112 -4.63 -22.60 14.64
N PRO A 113 -5.95 -22.89 14.65
CA PRO A 113 -6.63 -23.67 13.62
C PRO A 113 -6.84 -22.82 12.36
N CYS A 114 -5.76 -22.60 11.62
CA CYS A 114 -5.75 -21.87 10.37
C CYS A 114 -6.39 -22.71 9.26
N THR A 115 -7.70 -22.57 9.06
CA THR A 115 -8.40 -23.22 7.94
C THR A 115 -7.77 -22.84 6.59
N ARG A 116 -7.85 -23.77 5.62
CA ARG A 116 -7.16 -23.72 4.31
C ARG A 116 -7.07 -22.30 3.76
N GLY A 117 -5.85 -21.81 3.53
CA GLY A 117 -5.57 -20.42 3.18
C GLY A 117 -4.29 -19.86 3.79
N THR A 118 -3.67 -20.60 4.73
CA THR A 118 -2.30 -20.39 5.21
C THR A 118 -1.33 -21.35 4.56
#